data_AF-A0A6N6N225-F1
#
_entry.id   AF-A0A6N6N225-F1
#
_cell.length_a   1.000
_cell.length_b   1.000
_cell.length_c   1.000
_cell.angle_alpha   90.00
_cell.angle_beta   90.00
_cell.angle_gamma   90.00
#
_symmetry.space_group_name_H-M   'P 1'
#
loop_
_entity.id
_entity.type
_entity.pdbx_description
1 polymer ?
#
loop_
_entity_poly.entity_id
_entity_poly.type
_entity_poly.pdbx_seq_one_letter_code
_entity_poly.pdbx_strand_id
1 'polypeptide(L)'
;MPSLQSARFGFLFRPAAFIIGFVLLAVLNTLLAAATPTENDPVSIRLVSVFVYSVLGWFTYKRSRVCTWVLCCLMILNGLSTMTVAFPALLANQGNSGMQLANLVAGGYFFYGGVVLFLNRPGGPAATTDGE
;
A
#
# COMPACT_ATOMS: atom_id res chain seq x y z
N MET A 1 21.73 16.72 -6.42
CA MET A 1 20.31 16.84 -6.01
C MET A 1 20.21 16.30 -4.59
N PRO A 2 19.80 17.10 -3.59
CA PRO A 2 19.72 16.64 -2.21
C PRO A 2 18.67 15.54 -2.09
N SER A 3 19.08 14.36 -1.67
CA SER A 3 18.20 13.21 -1.49
C SER A 3 17.22 13.48 -0.35
N LEU A 4 15.92 13.30 -0.62
CA LEU A 4 14.83 13.35 0.37
C LEU A 4 14.99 12.33 1.53
N GLN A 5 16.02 11.49 1.48
CA GLN A 5 16.41 10.56 2.55
C GLN A 5 17.01 11.24 3.79
N SER A 6 17.53 12.48 3.68
CA SER A 6 18.16 13.20 4.80
C SER A 6 17.18 13.95 5.72
N ALA A 7 15.93 14.12 5.30
CA ALA A 7 14.89 14.69 6.15
C ALA A 7 14.39 13.65 7.16
N ARG A 8 13.98 14.07 8.36
CA ARG A 8 13.42 13.19 9.42
C ARG A 8 12.24 12.29 8.96
N PHE A 9 11.65 12.58 7.80
CA PHE A 9 10.61 11.79 7.13
C PHE A 9 11.14 10.68 6.20
N GLY A 10 12.45 10.54 5.99
CA GLY A 10 13.04 9.50 5.13
C GLY A 10 12.70 8.07 5.57
N PHE A 11 12.32 7.88 6.84
CA PHE A 11 11.81 6.60 7.35
C PHE A 11 10.47 6.19 6.70
N LEU A 12 9.58 7.15 6.42
CA LEU A 12 8.28 6.89 5.78
C LEU A 12 8.41 6.47 4.32
N PHE A 13 9.55 6.73 3.68
CA PHE A 13 9.81 6.30 2.30
C PHE A 13 10.59 4.99 2.24
N ARG A 14 10.80 4.30 3.37
CA ARG A 14 11.42 2.97 3.37
C ARG A 14 10.41 1.90 2.92
N PRO A 15 10.86 0.88 2.17
CA PRO A 15 10.02 -0.27 1.78
C PRO A 15 9.27 -0.89 2.97
N ALA A 16 9.91 -0.99 4.14
CA ALA A 16 9.29 -1.52 5.35
C ALA A 16 8.09 -0.68 5.83
N ALA A 17 8.17 0.66 5.73
CA ALA A 17 7.07 1.55 6.14
C ALA A 17 5.85 1.40 5.22
N PHE A 18 6.08 1.22 3.91
CA PHE A 18 5.01 0.94 2.95
C PHE A 18 4.28 -0.36 3.26
N ILE A 19 5.03 -1.43 3.56
CA ILE A 19 4.46 -2.74 3.92
C ILE A 19 3.64 -2.64 5.20
N ILE A 20 4.20 -2.01 6.24
CA ILE A 20 3.51 -1.83 7.53
C ILE A 20 2.24 -1.00 7.35
N GLY A 21 2.31 0.11 6.61
CA GLY A 21 1.17 0.95 6.29
C GLY A 21 0.07 0.21 5.53
N PHE A 22 0.45 -0.68 4.59
CA PHE A 22 -0.51 -1.47 3.81
C PHE A 22 -1.24 -2.49 4.68
N VAL A 23 -0.52 -3.18 5.56
CA VAL A 23 -1.12 -4.10 6.54
C VAL A 23 -2.04 -3.34 7.51
N LEU A 24 -1.60 -2.18 8.01
CA LEU A 24 -2.41 -1.30 8.87
C LEU A 24 -3.71 -0.87 8.19
N LEU A 25 -3.66 -0.50 6.91
CA LEU A 25 -4.85 -0.13 6.14
C LEU A 25 -5.85 -1.30 6.09
N ALA A 26 -5.37 -2.52 5.86
CA ALA A 26 -6.23 -3.70 5.85
C ALA A 26 -6.85 -3.99 7.22
N VAL A 27 -6.09 -3.81 8.29
CA VAL A 27 -6.60 -3.94 9.68
C VAL A 27 -7.66 -2.88 9.95
N LEU A 28 -7.41 -1.61 9.59
CA LEU A 28 -8.37 -0.51 9.74
C LEU A 28 -9.67 -0.77 8.95
N ASN A 29 -9.55 -1.22 7.70
CA ASN A 29 -10.72 -1.56 6.87
C ASN A 29 -11.52 -2.74 7.42
N THR A 30 -10.85 -3.68 8.10
CA THR A 30 -11.51 -4.80 8.77
C THR A 30 -12.21 -4.35 10.04
N LEU A 31 -11.57 -3.49 10.84
CA LEU A 31 -12.16 -2.89 12.04
C LEU A 31 -13.37 -2.01 11.69
N LEU A 32 -13.29 -1.20 10.63
CA LEU A 32 -14.43 -0.43 10.14
C LEU A 32 -15.59 -1.34 9.72
N ALA A 33 -15.32 -2.42 8.98
CA ALA A 33 -16.37 -3.37 8.59
C ALA A 33 -16.99 -4.10 9.79
N ALA A 34 -16.21 -4.39 10.84
CA ALA A 34 -16.75 -4.96 12.06
C ALA A 34 -17.68 -3.97 12.80
N ALA A 35 -17.40 -2.67 12.71
CA ALA A 35 -18.24 -1.62 13.28
C ALA A 35 -19.50 -1.32 12.44
N THR A 36 -19.41 -1.47 11.11
CA THR A 36 -20.54 -1.29 10.18
C THR A 36 -20.67 -2.53 9.28
N PRO A 37 -21.29 -3.61 9.77
CA PRO A 37 -21.45 -4.83 8.98
C PRO A 37 -22.42 -4.58 7.82
N THR A 38 -21.93 -4.70 6.59
CA THR A 38 -22.73 -4.61 5.37
C THR A 38 -23.03 -6.02 4.87
N GLU A 39 -24.29 -6.34 4.53
CA GLU A 39 -24.73 -7.70 4.10
C GLU A 39 -23.93 -8.29 2.94
N ASN A 40 -23.31 -7.45 2.10
CA ASN A 40 -22.59 -7.87 0.91
C ASN A 40 -21.10 -8.23 1.15
N ASP A 41 -20.57 -8.07 2.37
CA ASP A 41 -19.14 -8.21 2.64
C ASP A 41 -18.86 -8.86 4.01
N PRO A 42 -18.86 -10.20 4.11
CA PRO A 42 -18.66 -10.87 5.38
C PRO A 42 -17.26 -10.61 5.93
N VAL A 43 -17.20 -10.25 7.21
CA VAL A 43 -15.98 -9.92 7.96
C VAL A 43 -14.90 -11.02 7.85
N SER A 44 -15.31 -12.27 7.64
CA SER A 44 -14.41 -13.42 7.42
C SER A 44 -13.49 -13.22 6.20
N ILE A 45 -13.98 -12.67 5.09
CA ILE A 45 -13.17 -12.43 3.87
C ILE A 45 -12.11 -11.35 4.16
N ARG A 46 -12.46 -10.32 4.94
CA ARG A 46 -11.54 -9.24 5.32
C ARG A 46 -10.46 -9.71 6.29
N LEU A 47 -10.80 -10.60 7.22
CA LEU A 47 -9.82 -11.25 8.11
C LEU A 47 -8.80 -12.10 7.33
N VAL A 48 -9.26 -12.86 6.33
CA VAL A 48 -8.36 -13.61 5.44
C VAL A 48 -7.43 -12.65 4.69
N SER A 49 -7.95 -11.51 4.23
CA SER A 49 -7.15 -10.46 3.57
C SER A 49 -6.04 -9.93 4.47
N VAL A 50 -6.35 -9.62 5.73
CA VAL A 50 -5.35 -9.18 6.73
C VAL A 50 -4.28 -10.24 6.92
N PHE A 51 -4.67 -11.50 7.09
CA PHE A 51 -3.72 -12.59 7.26
C PHE A 51 -2.80 -12.75 6.04
N VAL A 52 -3.37 -12.75 4.83
CA VAL A 52 -2.62 -12.88 3.57
C VAL A 52 -1.64 -11.72 3.41
N TYR A 53 -2.03 -10.48 3.71
CA TYR A 53 -1.14 -9.33 3.62
C TYR A 53 -0.04 -9.34 4.69
N SER A 54 -0.33 -9.76 5.92
CA SER A 54 0.69 -9.95 6.96
C SER A 54 1.71 -11.01 6.55
N VAL A 55 1.26 -12.14 6.01
CA VAL A 55 2.12 -13.22 5.53
C VAL A 55 2.97 -12.76 4.34
N LEU A 56 2.37 -12.07 3.37
CA LEU A 56 3.09 -11.48 2.23
C LEU A 56 4.14 -10.45 2.69
N GLY A 57 3.81 -9.60 3.65
CA GLY A 57 4.75 -8.65 4.24
C GLY A 57 5.93 -9.35 4.91
N TRP A 58 5.67 -10.43 5.66
CA TRP A 58 6.70 -11.26 6.27
C TRP A 58 7.61 -11.95 5.24
N PHE A 59 7.04 -12.55 4.20
CA PHE A 59 7.84 -13.18 3.14
C PHE A 59 8.60 -12.16 2.28
N THR A 60 8.05 -10.96 2.11
CA THR A 60 8.74 -9.84 1.47
C THR A 60 9.95 -9.40 2.30
N TYR A 61 9.83 -9.40 3.64
CA TYR A 61 10.96 -9.16 4.53
C TYR A 61 12.05 -10.24 4.42
N LYS A 62 11.67 -11.50 4.20
CA LYS A 62 12.59 -12.60 3.87
C LYS A 62 13.17 -12.56 2.44
N ARG A 63 13.00 -11.46 1.69
CA ARG A 63 13.48 -11.26 0.30
C ARG A 63 12.96 -12.30 -0.72
N SER A 64 11.78 -12.88 -0.51
CA SER A 64 11.16 -13.78 -1.50
C SER A 64 10.67 -13.00 -2.72
N ARG A 65 11.29 -13.24 -3.90
CA ARG A 65 11.00 -12.49 -5.15
C ARG A 65 9.53 -12.53 -5.55
N VAL A 66 8.89 -13.70 -5.46
CA VAL A 66 7.50 -13.89 -5.86
C VAL A 66 6.55 -13.09 -4.95
N CYS A 67 6.79 -13.14 -3.64
CA CYS A 67 5.97 -12.39 -2.67
C CYS A 67 6.14 -10.88 -2.84
N THR A 68 7.35 -10.41 -3.11
CA THR A 68 7.62 -9.00 -3.42
C THR A 68 6.86 -8.54 -4.66
N TRP A 69 6.82 -9.36 -5.71
CA TRP A 69 6.05 -9.06 -6.93
C TRP A 69 4.55 -8.98 -6.66
N VAL A 70 4.00 -9.99 -6.00
CA VAL A 70 2.57 -10.04 -5.65
C VAL A 70 2.20 -8.84 -4.79
N LEU A 71 3.02 -8.50 -3.79
CA LEU A 71 2.78 -7.35 -2.92
C LEU A 71 2.86 -6.03 -3.69
N CYS A 72 3.83 -5.86 -4.61
CA CYS A 72 3.90 -4.67 -5.46
C CYS A 72 2.64 -4.51 -6.31
N CYS A 73 2.22 -5.58 -6.99
CA CYS A 73 0.99 -5.56 -7.79
C CYS A 73 -0.23 -5.20 -6.95
N LEU A 74 -0.35 -5.78 -5.74
CA LEU A 74 -1.43 -5.46 -4.81
C LEU A 74 -1.40 -3.99 -4.38
N MET A 75 -0.25 -3.45 -4.00
CA MET A 75 -0.13 -2.05 -3.59
C MET A 75 -0.45 -1.07 -4.74
N ILE A 76 0.02 -1.39 -5.95
CA ILE A 76 -0.27 -0.59 -7.16
C ILE A 76 -1.76 -0.63 -7.48
N LEU A 77 -2.36 -1.82 -7.57
CA LEU A 77 -3.78 -1.96 -7.92
C LEU A 77 -4.69 -1.34 -6.87
N ASN A 78 -4.37 -1.52 -5.59
CA ASN A 78 -5.18 -0.96 -4.49
C ASN A 78 -5.02 0.56 -4.40
N GLY A 79 -3.79 1.09 -4.60
CA GLY A 79 -3.54 2.52 -4.71
C GLY A 79 -4.27 3.14 -5.91
N LEU A 80 -4.26 2.47 -7.06
CA LEU A 80 -4.97 2.93 -8.25
C LEU A 80 -6.50 2.90 -8.04
N SER A 81 -7.03 1.82 -7.47
CA SER A 81 -8.46 1.65 -7.19
C SER A 81 -8.97 2.71 -6.22
N THR A 82 -8.22 2.99 -5.15
CA THR A 82 -8.58 4.05 -4.19
C THR A 82 -8.56 5.43 -4.84
N MET A 83 -7.59 5.70 -5.73
CA MET A 83 -7.55 6.94 -6.51
C MET A 83 -8.69 7.05 -7.53
N THR A 84 -9.02 5.99 -8.26
CA THR A 84 -10.10 6.02 -9.28
C THR A 84 -11.48 6.14 -8.67
N VAL A 85 -11.69 5.75 -7.41
CA VAL A 85 -12.94 6.01 -6.68
C VAL A 85 -12.94 7.41 -6.06
N ALA A 86 -11.85 7.83 -5.43
CA ALA A 86 -11.81 9.11 -4.71
C ALA A 86 -11.76 10.34 -5.64
N PHE A 87 -11.05 10.25 -6.77
CA PHE A 87 -10.86 11.37 -7.70
C PHE A 87 -12.17 11.85 -8.36
N PRO A 88 -13.00 11.00 -8.99
CA PRO A 88 -14.28 11.44 -9.53
C PRO A 88 -15.26 11.87 -8.43
N ALA A 89 -15.19 11.27 -7.24
CA ALA A 89 -16.04 11.65 -6.12
C ALA A 89 -15.71 13.07 -5.59
N LEU A 90 -14.42 13.44 -5.60
CA LEU A 90 -13.95 14.81 -5.33
C LEU A 90 -14.42 15.80 -6.38
N LEU A 91 -14.28 15.45 -7.67
CA LEU A 91 -14.72 16.29 -8.79
C LEU A 91 -16.24 16.52 -8.79
N ALA A 92 -17.01 15.49 -8.42
CA ALA A 92 -18.46 15.56 -8.29
C ALA A 92 -18.90 16.22 -6.97
N ASN A 93 -17.98 16.62 -6.11
CA ASN A 93 -18.22 17.21 -4.78
C ASN A 93 -19.20 16.38 -3.92
N GLN A 94 -19.18 15.06 -4.07
CA GLN A 94 -20.10 14.17 -3.40
C GLN A 94 -19.55 13.72 -2.05
N GLY A 95 -20.21 14.04 -0.94
CA GLY A 95 -19.81 13.57 0.39
C GLY A 95 -18.74 14.43 1.07
N ASN A 96 -17.93 13.83 1.94
CA ASN A 96 -16.91 14.57 2.71
C ASN A 96 -15.60 14.71 1.91
N SER A 97 -15.40 15.89 1.32
CA SER A 97 -14.23 16.21 0.50
C SER A 97 -12.90 16.00 1.22
N GLY A 98 -12.85 16.21 2.54
CA GLY A 98 -11.64 15.96 3.35
C GLY A 98 -11.25 14.49 3.41
N MET A 99 -12.24 13.60 3.57
CA MET A 99 -12.02 12.16 3.59
C MET A 99 -11.59 11.62 2.21
N GLN A 100 -12.13 12.18 1.14
CA GLN A 100 -11.74 11.80 -0.22
C GLN A 100 -10.34 12.29 -0.58
N LEU A 101 -9.97 13.51 -0.15
CA LEU A 101 -8.60 14.00 -0.32
C LEU A 101 -7.61 13.11 0.43
N ALA A 102 -7.95 12.70 1.66
CA ALA A 102 -7.13 11.76 2.42
C ALA A 102 -7.00 10.40 1.71
N ASN A 103 -8.09 9.87 1.16
CA ASN A 103 -8.06 8.62 0.38
C ASN A 103 -7.24 8.75 -0.91
N LEU A 104 -7.30 9.91 -1.58
CA LEU A 104 -6.48 10.19 -2.77
C LEU A 104 -4.99 10.22 -2.43
N VAL A 105 -4.62 10.89 -1.33
CA VAL A 105 -3.23 10.94 -0.84
C VAL A 105 -2.75 9.58 -0.39
N ALA A 106 -3.57 8.82 0.34
CA ALA A 106 -3.26 7.46 0.76
C ALA A 106 -3.07 6.53 -0.45
N GLY A 107 -3.97 6.59 -1.44
CA GLY A 107 -3.88 5.83 -2.68
C GLY A 107 -2.60 6.14 -3.46
N GLY A 108 -2.26 7.42 -3.59
CA GLY A 108 -1.01 7.87 -4.20
C GLY A 108 0.23 7.38 -3.46
N TYR A 109 0.21 7.40 -2.13
CA TYR A 109 1.29 6.89 -1.29
C TYR A 109 1.49 5.38 -1.48
N PHE A 110 0.42 4.59 -1.55
CA PHE A 110 0.52 3.14 -1.80
C PHE A 110 0.93 2.81 -3.23
N PHE A 111 0.47 3.57 -4.22
CA PHE A 111 0.92 3.43 -5.60
C PHE A 111 2.42 3.71 -5.71
N TYR A 112 2.88 4.83 -5.16
CA TYR A 112 4.30 5.17 -5.12
C TYR A 112 5.11 4.12 -4.35
N GLY A 113 4.61 3.68 -3.20
CA GLY A 113 5.20 2.61 -2.40
C GLY A 113 5.37 1.32 -3.19
N GLY A 114 4.34 0.87 -3.91
CA GLY A 114 4.40 -0.31 -4.77
C GLY A 114 5.43 -0.18 -5.90
N VAL A 115 5.53 1.00 -6.52
CA VAL A 115 6.55 1.28 -7.55
C VAL A 115 7.96 1.27 -6.96
N VAL A 116 8.18 1.93 -5.81
CA VAL A 116 9.48 1.94 -5.14
C VAL A 116 9.90 0.54 -4.70
N LEU A 117 8.94 -0.26 -4.21
CA LEU A 117 9.18 -1.63 -3.78
C LEU A 117 9.48 -2.55 -4.98
N PHE A 118 8.87 -2.26 -6.14
CA PHE A 118 9.16 -2.94 -7.40
C PHE A 118 10.57 -2.62 -7.92
N LEU A 119 10.98 -1.35 -7.83
CA LEU A 119 12.32 -0.91 -8.25
C LEU A 119 13.41 -1.46 -7.33
N ASN A 120 13.16 -1.54 -6.02
CA ASN A 120 14.08 -2.05 -5.00
C ASN A 120 13.96 -3.56 -4.76
N ARG A 121 13.27 -4.29 -5.63
CA ARG A 121 13.07 -5.74 -5.46
C ARG A 121 14.39 -6.51 -5.54
N PRO A 122 14.51 -7.66 -4.85
CA PRO A 122 15.68 -8.53 -4.98
C PRO A 122 15.81 -9.06 -6.42
N GLY A 123 16.90 -8.70 -7.10
CA GLY A 123 17.15 -9.00 -8.52
C GLY A 123 16.63 -7.95 -9.52
N GLY A 124 16.26 -6.75 -9.04
CA GLY A 124 15.96 -5.59 -9.89
C GLY A 124 17.24 -4.88 -10.40
N PRO A 125 17.10 -3.91 -11.31
CA PRO A 125 18.22 -3.20 -11.94
C PRO A 125 19.11 -2.41 -10.96
N ALA A 126 18.65 -2.16 -9.72
CA ALA A 126 19.47 -1.58 -8.66
C ALA A 126 20.46 -2.58 -8.01
N ALA A 127 20.29 -3.89 -8.23
CA ALA A 127 21.21 -4.91 -7.73
C ALA A 127 22.42 -5.15 -8.65
N THR A 128 22.44 -4.54 -9.84
CA THR A 128 23.51 -4.68 -10.84
C THR A 128 24.53 -3.54 -10.80
N THR A 129 24.39 -2.54 -9.94
CA THR A 129 25.33 -1.40 -9.85
C THR A 129 26.33 -1.49 -8.70
N ASP A 130 26.23 -2.49 -7.83
CA ASP A 130 27.17 -2.70 -6.71
C ASP A 130 28.11 -3.90 -6.92
N GLY A 131 28.20 -4.40 -8.16
CA GLY A 131 29.03 -5.55 -8.49
C GLY A 131 29.46 -5.55 -9.93
N GLU A 132 30.40 -4.65 -10.26
CA GLU A 132 31.57 -4.88 -11.12
C GLU A 132 32.52 -3.68 -11.04
#